data_AF-A0A7L5DU92-F1
#
_entry.id   AF-A0A7L5DU92-F1
#
_cell.length_a   1.000
_cell.length_b   1.000
_cell.length_c   1.000
_cell.angle_alpha   90.00
_cell.angle_beta   90.00
_cell.angle_gamma   90.00
#
_symmetry.space_group_name_H-M   'P 1'
#
loop_
_entity.id
_entity.type
_entity.pdbx_description
1 polymer ?
#
loop_
_entity_poly.entity_id
_entity_poly.type
_entity_poly.pdbx_seq_one_letter_code
_entity_poly.pdbx_strand_id
1 'polypeptide(L)'
;MIPKPSEAANALTLEFVADLSYNPRTNQYRIDLVEPFRSELPRTRNFLLLDVAGFTVEKVMNAFNDNVINFYQQKCDEAREVFKRVKRSQDSSSKDIMNEL
;
A
#
# COMPACT_ATOMS: atom_id res chain seq x y z
N MET A 1 -32.04 -6.32 11.43
CA MET A 1 -31.44 -7.55 10.87
C MET A 1 -30.10 -7.17 10.28
N ILE A 2 -28.98 -7.73 10.76
CA ILE A 2 -27.65 -7.43 10.22
C ILE A 2 -27.51 -8.20 8.89
N PRO A 3 -27.17 -7.54 7.77
CA PRO A 3 -27.06 -8.21 6.48
C PRO A 3 -25.99 -9.30 6.54
N LYS A 4 -26.28 -10.48 5.96
CA LYS A 4 -25.29 -11.55 5.84
C LYS A 4 -24.23 -11.13 4.82
N PRO A 5 -22.93 -11.24 5.14
CA PRO A 5 -21.86 -10.93 4.21
C PRO A 5 -21.91 -11.87 2.99
N SER A 6 -21.57 -11.33 1.81
CA SER A 6 -21.50 -12.09 0.56
C SER A 6 -20.32 -13.08 0.58
N GLU A 7 -20.32 -14.07 -0.32
CA GLU A 7 -19.19 -15.01 -0.47
C GLU A 7 -17.87 -14.28 -0.80
N ALA A 8 -17.94 -13.21 -1.60
CA ALA A 8 -16.80 -12.33 -1.87
C ALA A 8 -16.31 -11.61 -0.61
N ALA A 9 -17.23 -11.13 0.25
CA ALA A 9 -16.87 -10.55 1.53
C ALA A 9 -16.20 -11.60 2.44
N ASN A 10 -16.70 -12.84 2.47
CA ASN A 10 -16.09 -13.92 3.26
C ASN A 10 -14.70 -14.33 2.77
N ALA A 11 -14.47 -14.38 1.45
CA ALA A 11 -13.16 -14.68 0.86
C ALA A 11 -12.13 -13.58 1.18
N LEU A 12 -12.56 -12.32 1.13
CA LEU A 12 -11.75 -11.18 1.60
C LEU A 12 -11.44 -11.33 3.09
N THR A 13 -12.42 -11.77 3.90
CA THR A 13 -12.21 -12.00 5.33
C THR A 13 -11.07 -12.99 5.62
N LEU A 14 -10.85 -13.97 4.72
CA LEU A 14 -9.91 -15.07 4.89
C LEU A 14 -8.47 -14.78 4.43
N GLU A 15 -8.25 -13.86 3.48
CA GLU A 15 -6.91 -13.51 2.96
C GLU A 15 -6.44 -12.07 3.28
N PHE A 16 -7.35 -11.14 3.62
CA PHE A 16 -7.03 -9.71 3.78
C PHE A 16 -7.43 -9.07 5.12
N VAL A 17 -8.20 -9.72 6.00
CA VAL A 17 -9.00 -8.99 7.00
C VAL A 17 -8.74 -9.45 8.42
N ALA A 18 -8.62 -8.47 9.31
CA ALA A 18 -9.07 -8.63 10.69
C ALA A 18 -10.32 -7.79 11.01
N ASP A 19 -10.60 -6.68 10.32
CA ASP A 19 -11.84 -5.91 10.54
C ASP A 19 -12.41 -5.25 9.27
N LEU A 20 -13.64 -5.62 8.92
CA LEU A 20 -14.47 -4.96 7.90
C LEU A 20 -15.53 -4.12 8.62
N SER A 21 -15.53 -2.81 8.42
CA SER A 21 -16.54 -1.91 8.98
C SER A 21 -17.31 -1.19 7.88
N TYR A 22 -18.62 -1.02 8.08
CA TYR A 22 -19.48 -0.31 7.15
C TYR A 22 -19.82 1.08 7.69
N ASN A 23 -19.60 2.12 6.87
CA ASN A 23 -20.03 3.48 7.16
C ASN A 23 -21.33 3.82 6.40
N PRO A 24 -22.48 3.88 7.09
CA PRO A 24 -23.76 4.18 6.45
C PRO A 24 -23.91 5.62 5.97
N ARG A 25 -23.07 6.56 6.45
CA ARG A 25 -23.13 7.96 6.01
C ARG A 25 -22.49 8.17 4.64
N THR A 26 -21.41 7.44 4.37
CA THR A 26 -20.68 7.53 3.09
C THR A 26 -20.99 6.37 2.15
N ASN A 27 -21.76 5.37 2.61
CA ASN A 27 -22.06 4.14 1.90
C ASN A 27 -20.79 3.41 1.43
N GLN A 28 -19.81 3.30 2.33
CA GLN A 28 -18.51 2.69 2.07
C GLN A 28 -18.17 1.62 3.09
N TYR A 29 -17.50 0.57 2.62
CA TYR A 29 -16.74 -0.34 3.45
C TYR A 29 -15.36 0.24 3.73
N ARG A 30 -14.93 0.11 4.98
CA ARG A 30 -13.56 0.27 5.42
C ARG A 30 -13.00 -1.12 5.73
N ILE A 31 -11.90 -1.45 5.07
CA ILE A 31 -11.16 -2.70 5.28
C ILE A 31 -9.85 -2.32 5.95
N ASP A 32 -9.71 -2.60 7.24
CA ASP A 32 -8.43 -2.37 7.92
C ASP A 32 -7.43 -3.45 7.49
N LEU A 33 -6.24 -3.02 7.06
CA LEU A 33 -5.20 -3.94 6.65
C LEU A 33 -4.60 -4.64 7.88
N VAL A 34 -4.18 -5.88 7.69
CA VAL A 34 -3.51 -6.68 8.72
C VAL A 34 -2.00 -6.43 8.72
N GLU A 35 -1.31 -6.96 9.72
CA GLU A 35 0.16 -6.97 9.72
C GLU A 35 0.70 -7.76 8.51
N PRO A 36 1.82 -7.33 7.91
CA PRO A 36 2.69 -6.22 8.35
C PRO A 36 2.20 -4.83 7.87
N PHE A 37 1.25 -4.78 6.93
CA PHE A 37 0.83 -3.53 6.28
C PHE A 37 0.22 -2.53 7.25
N ARG A 38 -0.43 -3.01 8.32
CA ARG A 38 -1.00 -2.17 9.37
C ARG A 38 0.03 -1.25 10.03
N SER A 39 1.23 -1.77 10.29
CA SER A 39 2.30 -1.07 11.00
C SER A 39 3.28 -0.36 10.06
N GLU A 40 3.51 -0.91 8.87
CA GLU A 40 4.45 -0.36 7.90
C GLU A 40 3.88 0.80 7.06
N LEU A 41 2.57 0.77 6.78
CA LEU A 41 1.93 1.85 6.02
C LEU A 41 1.57 3.04 6.92
N PRO A 42 1.57 4.27 6.37
CA PRO A 42 1.04 5.43 7.08
C PRO A 42 -0.40 5.18 7.55
N ARG A 43 -0.78 5.73 8.71
CA ARG A 43 -2.14 5.60 9.28
C ARG A 43 -3.27 6.05 8.35
N THR A 44 -2.98 6.85 7.34
CA THR A 44 -3.93 7.32 6.34
C THR A 44 -4.10 6.35 5.17
N ARG A 45 -3.26 5.31 5.08
CA ARG A 45 -3.21 4.32 3.99
C ARG A 45 -3.25 2.87 4.49
N ASN A 46 -3.27 2.64 5.79
CA ASN A 46 -3.31 1.30 6.36
C ASN A 46 -4.73 0.68 6.39
N PHE A 47 -5.62 1.19 5.56
CA PHE A 47 -6.97 0.69 5.33
C PHE A 47 -7.40 0.99 3.89
N LEU A 48 -8.36 0.23 3.37
CA LEU A 48 -9.00 0.47 2.08
C LEU A 48 -10.40 1.04 2.31
N LEU A 49 -10.79 2.03 1.51
CA LEU A 49 -12.17 2.53 1.45
C LEU A 49 -12.77 2.14 0.11
N LEU A 50 -13.92 1.47 0.16
CA LEU A 50 -14.58 0.91 -1.02
C LEU A 50 -16.07 1.22 -0.98
N ASP A 51 -16.61 1.78 -2.06
CA ASP A 51 -18.04 2.00 -2.17
C ASP A 51 -18.80 0.66 -2.16
N VAL A 52 -19.91 0.61 -1.42
CA VAL A 52 -20.76 -0.60 -1.32
C VAL A 52 -21.43 -0.92 -2.65
N ALA A 53 -21.75 0.11 -3.44
CA ALA A 53 -22.37 -0.06 -4.75
C ALA A 53 -21.44 -0.83 -5.70
N GLY A 54 -21.88 -2.02 -6.14
CA GLY A 54 -21.06 -2.88 -7.00
C GLY A 54 -19.77 -3.32 -6.33
N PHE A 55 -19.82 -3.66 -5.04
CA PHE A 55 -18.68 -4.23 -4.32
C PHE A 55 -18.28 -5.58 -4.93
N THR A 56 -17.07 -5.64 -5.48
CA THR A 56 -16.50 -6.84 -6.13
C THR A 56 -15.09 -7.10 -5.63
N VAL A 57 -14.61 -8.32 -5.81
CA VAL A 57 -13.21 -8.69 -5.53
C VAL A 57 -12.25 -7.80 -6.35
N GLU A 58 -12.59 -7.51 -7.61
CA GLU A 58 -11.78 -6.65 -8.48
C GLU A 58 -11.58 -5.24 -7.89
N LYS A 59 -12.62 -4.62 -7.32
CA LYS A 59 -12.48 -3.32 -6.65
C LYS A 59 -11.50 -3.37 -5.49
N VAL A 60 -11.51 -4.47 -4.73
CA VAL A 60 -10.60 -4.65 -3.60
C VAL A 60 -9.17 -4.84 -4.09
N MET A 61 -8.98 -5.67 -5.11
CA MET A 61 -7.66 -5.88 -5.73
C MET A 61 -7.09 -4.57 -6.30
N ASN A 62 -7.92 -3.78 -6.98
CA ASN A 62 -7.50 -2.47 -7.51
C ASN A 62 -7.12 -1.52 -6.37
N ALA A 63 -7.97 -1.40 -5.34
CA ALA A 63 -7.66 -0.54 -4.19
C ALA A 63 -6.40 -1.00 -3.43
N PHE A 64 -6.17 -2.30 -3.33
CA PHE A 64 -4.96 -2.84 -2.72
C PHE A 64 -3.72 -2.53 -3.56
N ASN A 65 -3.81 -2.70 -4.88
CA ASN A 65 -2.71 -2.35 -5.80
C ASN A 65 -2.36 -0.86 -5.69
N ASP A 66 -3.38 0.00 -5.64
CA ASP A 66 -3.21 1.45 -5.56
C ASP A 66 -2.65 1.95 -4.22
N ASN A 67 -3.11 1.38 -3.10
CA ASN A 67 -2.75 1.89 -1.78
C ASN A 67 -1.52 1.20 -1.19
N VAL A 68 -1.29 -0.07 -1.53
CA VAL A 68 -0.23 -0.89 -0.95
C VAL A 68 0.90 -1.10 -1.95
N ILE A 69 0.63 -1.73 -3.09
CA ILE A 69 1.68 -2.11 -4.06
C ILE A 69 2.38 -0.85 -4.60
N ASN A 70 1.62 0.14 -5.05
CA ASN A 70 2.19 1.40 -5.56
C ASN A 70 2.98 2.16 -4.49
N PHE A 71 2.60 2.08 -3.22
CA PHE A 71 3.35 2.71 -2.13
C PHE A 71 4.75 2.08 -1.98
N TYR A 72 4.83 0.74 -1.93
CA TYR A 72 6.13 0.07 -1.83
C TYR A 72 6.96 0.25 -3.10
N GLN A 73 6.33 0.27 -4.27
CA GLN A 73 7.02 0.57 -5.53
C GLN A 73 7.67 1.96 -5.49
N GLN A 74 6.95 2.98 -5.01
CA GLN A 74 7.50 4.32 -4.82
C GLN A 74 8.70 4.30 -3.86
N LYS A 75 8.62 3.56 -2.74
CA LYS A 75 9.75 3.41 -1.81
C LYS A 75 10.98 2.77 -2.44
N CYS A 76 10.79 1.75 -3.26
CA CYS A 76 11.87 1.12 -4.02
C CYS A 76 12.52 2.11 -5.00
N ASP A 77 11.72 2.92 -5.69
CA ASP A 77 12.23 3.89 -6.65
C ASP A 77 12.97 5.07 -5.96
N GLU A 78 12.46 5.55 -4.83
CA GLU A 78 13.16 6.52 -3.96
C GLU A 78 14.51 5.97 -3.51
N ALA A 79 14.56 4.72 -3.05
CA ALA A 79 15.80 4.07 -2.62
C ALA A 79 16.81 3.91 -3.77
N ARG A 80 16.34 3.55 -4.96
CA ARG A 80 17.18 3.46 -6.18
C ARG A 80 17.81 4.80 -6.52
N GLU A 81 17.06 5.89 -6.45
CA GLU A 81 17.59 7.23 -6.74
C GLU A 81 18.59 7.70 -5.66
N VAL A 82 18.37 7.37 -4.40
CA VAL A 82 19.37 7.58 -3.34
C VAL A 82 20.66 6.80 -3.65
N PHE A 83 20.54 5.51 -3.98
CA PHE A 83 21.70 4.68 -4.30
C PHE A 83 22.50 5.21 -5.50
N LYS A 84 21.82 5.63 -6.57
CA LYS A 84 22.46 6.26 -7.74
C LYS A 84 23.23 7.53 -7.36
N ARG A 85 22.66 8.37 -6.49
CA ARG A 85 23.33 9.60 -6.00
C ARG A 85 24.59 9.27 -5.20
N VAL A 86 24.51 8.32 -4.27
CA VAL A 86 25.66 7.89 -3.47
C VAL A 86 26.77 7.33 -4.37
N LYS A 87 26.43 6.46 -5.31
CA LYS A 87 27.40 5.91 -6.27
C LYS A 87 28.13 7.00 -7.05
N ARG A 88 27.38 7.97 -7.61
CA ARG A 88 27.97 9.11 -8.35
C ARG A 88 28.89 9.94 -7.46
N SER A 89 28.53 10.16 -6.20
CA SER A 89 29.38 10.92 -5.27
C SER A 89 30.71 10.22 -4.96
N GLN A 90 30.70 8.89 -4.83
CA GLN A 90 31.93 8.10 -4.65
C GLN A 90 32.81 8.13 -5.91
N ASP A 91 32.19 8.03 -7.08
CA ASP A 91 32.91 8.10 -8.36
C ASP A 91 33.56 9.49 -8.60
N SER A 92 32.92 10.59 -8.16
CA SER A 92 33.52 11.93 -8.24
C SER A 92 34.68 12.11 -7.27
N SER A 93 34.51 11.71 -6.00
CA SER A 93 35.58 11.82 -5.00
C SER A 93 36.81 10.97 -5.35
N SER A 94 36.63 9.85 -6.05
CA SER A 94 37.74 9.00 -6.50
C SER A 94 38.52 9.59 -7.68
N LYS A 95 37.88 10.44 -8.51
CA LYS A 95 38.52 11.12 -9.63
C LYS A 95 39.31 12.36 -9.20
N ASP A 96 38.83 13.08 -8.19
CA ASP A 96 39.52 14.26 -7.66
C ASP A 96 40.88 13.86 -7.02
N ILE A 97 40.94 12.71 -6.35
CA ILE A 97 42.20 12.17 -5.78
C ILE A 97 43.21 11.77 -6.86
N MET A 98 42.77 11.33 -8.04
CA MET A 98 43.69 10.98 -9.15
C MET A 98 44.20 12.19 -9.93
N ASN A 99 43.52 13.34 -9.87
CA ASN A 99 43.94 14.56 -10.56
C ASN A 99 44.88 15.43 -9.70
N GLU A 100 45.02 15.14 -8.40
CA GLU A 100 45.97 15.82 -7.50
C GLU A 100 47.31 15.08 -7.34
N LEU A 101 47.49 13.95 -8.02
CA LEU A 101 48.74 13.17 -8.12
C LEU A 101 49.40 13.35 -9.49
#